data_AF-A0A068RZR5-F1
#
_entry.id   AF-A0A068RZR5-F1
#
_cell.length_a   1.000
_cell.length_b   1.000
_cell.length_c   1.000
_cell.angle_alpha   90.00
_cell.angle_beta   90.00
_cell.angle_gamma   90.00
#
_symmetry.space_group_name_H-M   'P 1'
#
loop_
_entity.id
_entity.type
_entity.pdbx_description
1 polymer ?
#
loop_
_entity_poly.entity_id
_entity_poly.type
_entity_poly.pdbx_seq_one_letter_code
_entity_poly.pdbx_strand_id
1 'polypeptide(L)'
;MDDDHHQQAFLHFYTSTCCDANDRLADPSNHIVATHLTDVLGSLRQAFARHQHPALDTRNTRYADPRIDSEHLENQTWKETQNGYDQVDVIEWIVNTCPGEKLGAALPQMIPATLLILDDYDVSYKVRGANIIRRLVAKLDSKLLIRSSIDNVYIEALFHCLTYLSQDNDVLLLNAAYPCLLDLIDKTKAAGSKERAQLYERVMVNGVILGFQSAVSKKRHLEALLRPVSRLYMELGPLGIYYLKPTIGAIAEALSMPIYQLNKVALESLQTVMHTCWPRITRFKGVILKGLATCWLHYSKGDSSSDKEMRHTLQHTFRLFQACTQDAAKDDIDALLQYDQESFSALFGNTQ
;
A
#
# COMPACT_ATOMS: atom_id res chain seq x y z
N MET A 1 -2.83 -14.54 -11.48
CA MET A 1 -2.70 -15.53 -12.57
C MET A 1 -3.60 -15.16 -13.74
N ASP A 2 -4.67 -14.38 -13.54
CA ASP A 2 -5.54 -13.91 -14.64
C ASP A 2 -4.93 -12.79 -15.51
N ASP A 3 -4.14 -11.87 -14.95
CA ASP A 3 -3.58 -10.72 -15.71
C ASP A 3 -2.75 -11.13 -16.94
N ASP A 4 -2.04 -12.26 -16.88
CA ASP A 4 -1.24 -12.76 -18.00
C ASP A 4 -2.13 -13.25 -19.15
N HIS A 5 -3.34 -13.74 -18.86
CA HIS A 5 -4.27 -14.21 -19.87
C HIS A 5 -4.85 -13.05 -20.69
N HIS A 6 -5.27 -11.96 -20.05
CA HIS A 6 -5.80 -10.79 -20.75
C HIS A 6 -4.72 -10.07 -21.56
N GLN A 7 -3.50 -9.96 -21.03
CA GLN A 7 -2.37 -9.39 -21.78
C GLN A 7 -2.00 -10.25 -22.99
N GLN A 8 -2.04 -11.58 -22.88
CA GLN A 8 -1.86 -12.47 -24.02
C GLN A 8 -2.99 -12.36 -25.04
N ALA A 9 -4.24 -12.19 -24.59
CA ALA A 9 -5.39 -11.97 -25.47
C ALA A 9 -5.23 -10.67 -26.28
N PHE A 10 -4.79 -9.59 -25.63
CA PHE A 10 -4.43 -8.34 -26.31
C PHE A 10 -3.35 -8.56 -27.37
N LEU A 11 -2.22 -9.20 -27.01
CA LEU A 11 -1.10 -9.43 -27.93
C LEU A 11 -1.53 -10.25 -29.16
N HIS A 12 -2.28 -11.33 -28.94
CA HIS A 12 -2.79 -12.18 -30.01
C HIS A 12 -3.75 -11.41 -30.93
N PHE A 13 -4.73 -10.72 -30.36
CA PHE A 13 -5.70 -9.95 -31.13
C PHE A 13 -5.03 -8.83 -31.94
N TYR A 14 -4.16 -8.03 -31.30
CA TYR A 14 -3.51 -6.89 -31.94
C TYR A 14 -2.61 -7.33 -33.10
N THR A 15 -1.75 -8.34 -32.89
CA THR A 15 -0.87 -8.84 -33.95
C THR A 15 -1.63 -9.51 -35.10
N SER A 16 -2.72 -10.22 -34.81
CA SER A 16 -3.55 -10.82 -35.87
C SER A 16 -4.28 -9.80 -36.74
N THR A 17 -4.50 -8.59 -36.21
CA THR A 17 -5.25 -7.52 -36.90
C THR A 17 -4.31 -6.57 -37.65
N CYS A 18 -3.13 -6.29 -37.08
CA CYS A 18 -2.23 -5.27 -37.58
C CYS A 18 -1.00 -5.81 -38.31
N CYS A 19 -0.64 -7.08 -38.11
CA CYS A 19 0.53 -7.72 -38.73
C CYS A 19 0.08 -8.81 -39.71
N ASP A 20 0.87 -9.05 -40.76
CA ASP A 20 0.54 -10.09 -41.75
C ASP A 20 0.55 -11.48 -41.10
N ALA A 21 -0.48 -12.30 -41.38
CA ALA A 21 -0.63 -13.64 -40.78
C ALA A 21 0.53 -14.61 -41.10
N ASN A 22 1.39 -14.27 -42.07
CA ASN A 22 2.57 -15.05 -42.43
C ASN A 22 3.82 -14.71 -41.60
N ASP A 23 3.84 -13.58 -40.90
CA ASP A 23 4.93 -13.21 -40.01
C ASP A 23 4.73 -13.89 -38.65
N ARG A 24 5.39 -15.04 -38.47
CA ARG A 24 5.55 -15.63 -37.14
C ARG A 24 6.51 -14.76 -36.33
N LEU A 25 5.96 -13.76 -35.64
CA LEU A 25 6.69 -12.93 -34.72
C LEU A 25 7.23 -13.80 -33.58
N ALA A 26 8.57 -13.89 -33.47
CA ALA A 26 9.22 -14.62 -32.39
C ALA A 26 8.94 -13.99 -31.01
N ASP A 27 8.71 -12.68 -30.98
CA ASP A 27 8.30 -11.94 -29.79
C ASP A 27 7.27 -10.84 -30.16
N PRO A 28 5.98 -11.18 -30.10
CA PRO A 28 4.88 -10.23 -30.37
C PRO A 28 4.94 -8.97 -29.51
N SER A 29 5.33 -9.12 -28.24
CA SER A 29 5.34 -8.04 -27.25
C SER A 29 6.39 -6.99 -27.61
N ASN A 30 7.63 -7.44 -27.85
CA ASN A 30 8.72 -6.55 -28.27
C ASN A 30 8.47 -5.94 -29.65
N HIS A 31 7.84 -6.68 -30.56
CA HIS A 31 7.43 -6.14 -31.86
C HIS A 31 6.49 -4.95 -31.68
N ILE A 32 5.37 -5.10 -30.96
CA ILE A 32 4.40 -4.02 -30.76
C ILE A 32 5.05 -2.80 -30.08
N VAL A 33 5.90 -3.00 -29.07
CA VAL A 33 6.63 -1.91 -28.41
C VAL A 33 7.59 -1.19 -29.36
N ALA A 34 8.16 -1.90 -30.34
CA ALA A 34 9.09 -1.33 -31.31
C ALA A 34 8.39 -0.57 -32.45
N THR A 35 7.30 -1.12 -32.99
CA THR A 35 6.69 -0.65 -34.24
C THR A 35 5.34 0.03 -34.07
N HIS A 36 4.56 -0.35 -33.05
CA HIS A 36 3.13 0.00 -32.93
C HIS A 36 2.75 0.76 -31.65
N LEU A 37 3.71 1.05 -30.76
CA LEU A 37 3.42 1.68 -29.46
C LEU A 37 2.64 3.00 -29.60
N THR A 38 2.96 3.82 -30.60
CA THR A 38 2.25 5.08 -30.85
C THR A 38 0.78 4.87 -31.21
N ASP A 39 0.48 3.85 -32.02
CA ASP A 39 -0.88 3.52 -32.44
C ASP A 39 -1.69 2.96 -31.27
N VAL A 40 -1.07 2.10 -30.46
CA VAL A 40 -1.67 1.57 -29.22
C VAL A 40 -2.00 2.72 -28.25
N LEU A 41 -1.08 3.65 -28.03
CA LEU A 41 -1.31 4.84 -27.19
C LEU A 41 -2.41 5.74 -27.76
N GLY A 42 -2.50 5.86 -29.09
CA GLY A 42 -3.57 6.58 -29.78
C GLY A 42 -4.95 5.96 -29.52
N SER A 43 -5.05 4.63 -29.60
CA SER A 43 -6.27 3.89 -29.29
C SER A 43 -6.68 4.05 -27.82
N LEU A 44 -5.72 3.91 -26.90
CA LEU A 44 -5.95 4.15 -25.47
C LEU A 44 -6.50 5.56 -25.22
N ARG A 45 -5.84 6.58 -25.77
CA ARG A 45 -6.30 7.97 -25.61
C ARG A 45 -7.74 8.14 -26.07
N GLN A 46 -8.15 7.52 -27.18
CA GLN A 46 -9.52 7.59 -27.67
C GLN A 46 -10.51 6.91 -26.73
N ALA A 47 -10.14 5.76 -26.16
CA ALA A 47 -10.99 5.03 -25.22
C ALA A 47 -11.21 5.81 -23.91
N PHE A 48 -10.19 6.51 -23.40
CA PHE A 48 -10.30 7.32 -22.18
C PHE A 48 -10.85 8.74 -22.42
N ALA A 49 -10.72 9.30 -23.64
CA ALA A 49 -11.20 10.66 -23.95
C ALA A 49 -12.73 10.78 -24.01
N ARG A 50 -13.45 9.66 -24.17
CA ARG A 50 -14.92 9.65 -24.26
C ARG A 50 -15.61 9.90 -22.91
N HIS A 51 -14.87 10.04 -21.80
CA HIS A 51 -15.41 10.01 -20.44
C HIS A 51 -15.13 11.26 -19.61
N GLN A 52 -15.01 12.43 -20.23
CA GLN A 52 -14.93 13.70 -19.51
C GLN A 52 -16.17 13.85 -18.59
N HIS A 53 -15.95 14.06 -17.29
CA HIS A 53 -17.03 14.10 -16.29
C HIS A 53 -18.12 15.11 -16.69
N PRO A 54 -19.43 14.80 -16.56
CA PRO A 54 -20.52 15.70 -16.96
C PRO A 54 -20.41 17.10 -16.36
N ALA A 55 -19.93 17.23 -15.13
CA ALA A 55 -19.64 18.50 -14.47
C ALA A 55 -18.57 19.39 -15.14
N LEU A 56 -17.71 18.81 -15.98
CA LEU A 56 -16.71 19.52 -16.80
C LEU A 56 -17.22 19.77 -18.23
N ASP A 57 -18.32 19.13 -18.62
CA ASP A 57 -19.00 19.44 -19.88
C ASP A 57 -19.83 20.72 -19.70
N THR A 58 -19.29 21.82 -20.20
CA THR A 58 -19.95 23.14 -20.23
C THR A 58 -21.34 23.16 -20.89
N ARG A 59 -21.75 22.07 -21.56
CA ARG A 59 -23.05 21.92 -22.22
C ARG A 59 -24.15 21.37 -21.32
N ASN A 60 -23.84 20.78 -20.16
CA ASN A 60 -24.83 20.25 -19.23
C ASN A 60 -24.92 21.04 -17.92
N THR A 61 -26.11 20.99 -17.34
CA THR A 61 -26.59 21.87 -16.26
C THR A 61 -25.69 21.91 -15.04
N ARG A 62 -25.63 23.07 -14.36
CA ARG A 62 -24.84 23.34 -13.14
C ARG A 62 -25.16 22.46 -11.91
N TYR A 63 -26.02 21.45 -12.04
CA TYR A 63 -26.43 20.55 -10.98
C TYR A 63 -26.10 19.11 -11.39
N ALA A 64 -25.43 18.39 -10.50
CA ALA A 64 -25.19 16.95 -10.63
C ALA A 64 -26.55 16.23 -10.66
N ASP A 65 -26.80 15.47 -11.73
CA ASP A 65 -27.93 14.54 -11.81
C ASP A 65 -27.40 13.14 -11.47
N PRO A 66 -27.76 12.57 -10.30
CA PRO A 66 -27.27 11.26 -9.88
C PRO A 66 -27.52 10.14 -10.90
N ARG A 67 -28.55 10.26 -11.76
CA ARG A 67 -28.84 9.26 -12.80
C ARG A 67 -27.85 9.35 -13.96
N ILE A 68 -27.59 10.57 -14.45
CA ILE A 68 -26.61 10.82 -15.52
C ILE A 68 -25.21 10.47 -15.04
N ASP A 69 -24.87 10.81 -13.80
CA ASP A 69 -23.58 10.46 -13.20
C ASP A 69 -23.42 8.93 -13.08
N SER A 70 -24.48 8.21 -12.67
CA SER A 70 -24.44 6.73 -12.58
C SER A 70 -24.32 6.06 -13.96
N GLU A 71 -25.10 6.50 -14.95
CA GLU A 71 -25.01 5.97 -16.32
C GLU A 71 -23.65 6.27 -16.98
N HIS A 72 -23.03 7.41 -16.66
CA HIS A 72 -21.68 7.76 -17.12
C HIS A 72 -20.59 6.91 -16.46
N LEU A 73 -20.79 6.52 -15.20
CA LEU A 73 -19.88 5.63 -14.47
C LEU A 73 -19.95 4.18 -14.97
N GLU A 74 -21.12 3.73 -15.43
CA GLU A 74 -21.36 2.37 -15.92
C GLU A 74 -20.96 2.18 -17.40
N ASN A 75 -21.16 3.16 -18.28
CA ASN A 75 -20.91 3.04 -19.72
C ASN A 75 -19.49 3.47 -20.16
N GLN A 76 -18.50 3.08 -19.36
CA GLN A 76 -17.11 3.47 -19.62
C GLN A 76 -16.46 2.53 -20.63
N THR A 77 -16.21 3.00 -21.86
CA THR A 77 -15.68 2.15 -22.94
C THR A 77 -14.30 1.58 -22.64
N TRP A 78 -13.56 2.16 -21.68
CA TRP A 78 -12.27 1.62 -21.24
C TRP A 78 -12.40 0.38 -20.34
N LYS A 79 -13.58 0.14 -19.74
CA LYS A 79 -13.93 -1.06 -18.96
C LYS A 79 -14.56 -2.18 -19.81
N GLU A 80 -14.96 -1.88 -21.04
CA GLU A 80 -15.56 -2.88 -21.92
C GLU A 80 -14.52 -3.95 -22.29
N THR A 81 -14.77 -5.18 -21.86
CA THR A 81 -13.95 -6.32 -22.26
C THR A 81 -14.31 -6.71 -23.69
N GLN A 82 -13.36 -6.51 -24.61
CA GLN A 82 -13.47 -6.92 -26.01
C GLN A 82 -12.34 -7.87 -26.33
N ASN A 83 -12.64 -9.00 -26.98
CA ASN A 83 -11.66 -10.03 -27.34
C ASN A 83 -10.82 -10.56 -26.15
N GLY A 84 -11.38 -10.54 -24.93
CA GLY A 84 -10.75 -11.06 -23.72
C GLY A 84 -9.82 -10.09 -23.00
N TYR A 85 -9.84 -8.79 -23.31
CA TYR A 85 -9.08 -7.77 -22.58
C TYR A 85 -9.86 -6.44 -22.51
N ASP A 86 -9.53 -5.61 -21.52
CA ASP A 86 -9.97 -4.22 -21.36
C ASP A 86 -8.81 -3.23 -21.58
N GLN A 87 -9.07 -1.91 -21.55
CA GLN A 87 -8.02 -0.92 -21.80
C GLN A 87 -7.04 -0.75 -20.65
N VAL A 88 -7.41 -1.18 -19.43
CA VAL A 88 -6.52 -1.20 -18.27
C VAL A 88 -5.49 -2.32 -18.43
N ASP A 89 -5.88 -3.48 -18.97
CA ASP A 89 -4.97 -4.60 -19.29
C ASP A 89 -3.87 -4.15 -20.25
N VAL A 90 -4.24 -3.33 -21.26
CA VAL A 90 -3.29 -2.76 -22.22
C VAL A 90 -2.32 -1.79 -21.53
N ILE A 91 -2.80 -0.94 -20.62
CA ILE A 91 -1.93 -0.03 -19.85
C ILE A 91 -0.98 -0.83 -18.94
N GLU A 92 -1.48 -1.86 -18.26
CA GLU A 92 -0.68 -2.76 -17.43
C GLU A 92 0.41 -3.44 -18.25
N TRP A 93 0.07 -3.93 -19.44
CA TRP A 93 1.03 -4.48 -20.39
C TRP A 93 2.09 -3.44 -20.80
N ILE A 94 1.70 -2.21 -21.14
CA ILE A 94 2.63 -1.13 -21.51
C ILE A 94 3.62 -0.88 -20.37
N VAL A 95 3.14 -0.70 -19.13
CA VAL A 95 4.03 -0.41 -17.99
C VAL A 95 4.91 -1.60 -17.61
N ASN A 96 4.47 -2.83 -17.88
CA ASN A 96 5.25 -4.04 -17.64
C ASN A 96 6.34 -4.24 -18.70
N THR A 97 6.05 -3.97 -19.97
CA THR A 97 6.93 -4.32 -21.09
C THR A 97 7.83 -3.17 -21.52
N CYS A 98 7.33 -1.94 -21.54
CA CYS A 98 8.09 -0.83 -22.10
C CYS A 98 9.31 -0.46 -21.22
N PRO A 99 10.45 -0.11 -21.86
CA PRO A 99 11.60 0.46 -21.15
C PRO A 99 11.31 1.88 -20.67
N GLY A 100 12.04 2.33 -19.65
CA GLY A 100 11.82 3.63 -18.99
C GLY A 100 11.84 4.84 -19.92
N GLU A 101 12.71 4.84 -20.94
CA GLU A 101 12.78 5.93 -21.94
C GLU A 101 11.50 6.06 -22.77
N LYS A 102 10.99 4.93 -23.30
CA LYS A 102 9.74 4.89 -24.06
C LYS A 102 8.53 5.23 -23.17
N LEU A 103 8.52 4.74 -21.93
CA LEU A 103 7.49 5.11 -20.95
C LEU A 103 7.53 6.61 -20.64
N GLY A 104 8.72 7.21 -20.53
CA GLY A 104 8.87 8.64 -20.30
C GLY A 104 8.27 9.48 -21.43
N ALA A 105 8.44 9.05 -22.68
CA ALA A 105 7.81 9.69 -23.84
C ALA A 105 6.28 9.48 -23.89
N ALA A 106 5.79 8.31 -23.46
CA ALA A 106 4.37 7.98 -23.42
C ALA A 106 3.63 8.63 -22.24
N LEU A 107 4.34 8.99 -21.17
CA LEU A 107 3.78 9.43 -19.89
C LEU A 107 2.68 10.50 -20.01
N PRO A 108 2.83 11.59 -20.81
CA PRO A 108 1.78 12.61 -20.93
C PRO A 108 0.43 12.08 -21.39
N GLN A 109 0.42 11.01 -22.20
CA GLN A 109 -0.82 10.39 -22.70
C GLN A 109 -1.41 9.39 -21.69
N MET A 110 -0.56 8.83 -20.82
CA MET A 110 -0.97 7.86 -19.80
C MET A 110 -1.52 8.53 -18.54
N ILE A 111 -1.06 9.75 -18.22
CA ILE A 111 -1.47 10.47 -17.00
C ILE A 111 -3.00 10.53 -16.83
N PRO A 112 -3.79 11.04 -17.81
CA PRO A 112 -5.24 11.13 -17.66
C PRO A 112 -5.89 9.76 -17.43
N ALA A 113 -5.44 8.73 -18.14
CA ALA A 113 -5.95 7.37 -17.99
C ALA A 113 -5.65 6.81 -16.59
N THR A 114 -4.40 6.95 -16.12
CA THR A 114 -4.02 6.46 -14.78
C THR A 114 -4.77 7.15 -13.65
N LEU A 115 -5.05 8.45 -13.76
CA LEU A 115 -5.85 9.17 -12.77
C LEU A 115 -7.32 8.75 -12.84
N LEU A 116 -7.88 8.61 -14.04
CA LEU A 116 -9.27 8.17 -14.21
C LEU A 116 -9.49 6.76 -13.63
N ILE A 117 -8.55 5.83 -13.85
CA ILE A 117 -8.59 4.48 -13.27
C ILE A 117 -8.48 4.54 -11.73
N LEU A 118 -7.61 5.39 -11.19
CA LEU A 118 -7.42 5.54 -9.74
C LEU A 118 -8.62 6.22 -9.05
N ASP A 119 -9.31 7.10 -9.77
CA ASP A 119 -10.50 7.82 -9.30
C ASP A 119 -11.80 7.02 -9.48
N ASP A 120 -11.74 5.82 -10.08
CA ASP A 120 -12.92 5.01 -10.36
C ASP A 120 -13.73 4.62 -9.10
N TYR A 121 -15.04 4.48 -9.20
CA TYR A 121 -15.87 4.11 -8.04
C TYR A 121 -15.64 2.66 -7.58
N ASP A 122 -15.24 1.77 -8.47
CA ASP A 122 -14.92 0.38 -8.13
C ASP A 122 -13.47 0.27 -7.64
N VAL A 123 -13.34 -0.21 -6.40
CA VAL A 123 -12.08 -0.43 -5.70
C VAL A 123 -11.13 -1.32 -6.49
N SER A 124 -11.64 -2.27 -7.29
CA SER A 124 -10.82 -3.14 -8.13
C SER A 124 -9.96 -2.36 -9.12
N TYR A 125 -10.55 -1.37 -9.81
CA TYR A 125 -9.83 -0.48 -10.72
C TYR A 125 -8.91 0.47 -9.97
N LYS A 126 -9.31 0.97 -8.80
CA LYS A 126 -8.41 1.79 -7.98
C LYS A 126 -7.12 1.05 -7.61
N VAL A 127 -7.22 -0.23 -7.25
CA VAL A 127 -6.08 -1.10 -6.95
C VAL A 127 -5.17 -1.23 -8.18
N ARG A 128 -5.74 -1.51 -9.35
CA ARG A 128 -5.01 -1.58 -10.62
C ARG A 128 -4.30 -0.25 -10.93
N GLY A 129 -5.00 0.87 -10.79
CA GLY A 129 -4.46 2.23 -10.95
C GLY A 129 -3.25 2.49 -10.06
N ALA A 130 -3.34 2.17 -8.76
CA ALA A 130 -2.22 2.33 -7.83
C ALA A 130 -1.01 1.46 -8.23
N ASN A 131 -1.24 0.23 -8.67
CA ASN A 131 -0.19 -0.67 -9.15
C ASN A 131 0.47 -0.18 -10.45
N ILE A 132 -0.32 0.33 -11.39
CA ILE A 132 0.16 0.94 -12.64
C ILE A 132 1.08 2.12 -12.31
N ILE A 133 0.62 3.05 -11.45
CA ILE A 133 1.41 4.22 -11.03
C ILE A 133 2.69 3.77 -10.35
N ARG A 134 2.65 2.79 -9.44
CA ARG A 134 3.86 2.29 -8.77
C ARG A 134 4.89 1.73 -9.75
N ARG A 135 4.45 1.03 -10.80
CA ARG A 135 5.32 0.50 -11.87
C ARG A 135 5.92 1.63 -12.72
N LEU A 136 5.13 2.65 -13.06
CA LEU A 136 5.65 3.87 -13.71
C LEU A 136 6.72 4.54 -12.85
N VAL A 137 6.43 4.75 -11.57
CA VAL A 137 7.38 5.33 -10.61
C VAL A 137 8.64 4.50 -10.55
N ALA A 138 8.58 3.17 -10.52
CA ALA A 138 9.78 2.32 -10.50
C ALA A 138 10.68 2.53 -11.74
N LYS A 139 10.10 2.65 -12.94
CA LYS A 139 10.84 2.70 -14.22
C LYS A 139 11.26 4.09 -14.69
N LEU A 140 10.56 5.14 -14.30
CA LEU A 140 10.81 6.50 -14.80
C LEU A 140 11.95 7.21 -14.05
N ASP A 141 12.58 8.19 -14.69
CA ASP A 141 13.58 9.05 -14.03
C ASP A 141 12.92 10.03 -13.05
N SER A 142 13.55 10.27 -11.90
CA SER A 142 12.99 11.17 -10.88
C SER A 142 12.89 12.61 -11.36
N LYS A 143 13.83 13.10 -12.18
CA LYS A 143 13.79 14.48 -12.71
C LYS A 143 12.62 14.65 -13.67
N LEU A 144 12.28 13.61 -14.43
CA LEU A 144 11.10 13.64 -15.29
C LEU A 144 9.83 13.84 -14.45
N LEU A 145 9.64 13.01 -13.42
CA LEU A 145 8.47 13.06 -12.53
C LEU A 145 8.32 14.42 -11.84
N ILE A 146 9.42 14.98 -11.33
CA ILE A 146 9.42 16.28 -10.65
C ILE A 146 9.16 17.42 -11.64
N ARG A 147 9.85 17.43 -12.79
CA ARG A 147 9.75 18.53 -13.77
C ARG A 147 8.36 18.61 -14.41
N SER A 148 7.69 17.48 -14.60
CA SER A 148 6.31 17.46 -15.11
C SER A 148 5.26 17.71 -14.03
N SER A 149 5.66 17.96 -12.77
CA SER A 149 4.78 18.12 -11.60
C SER A 149 3.79 16.96 -11.41
N ILE A 150 4.07 15.80 -12.00
CA ILE A 150 3.18 14.65 -11.95
C ILE A 150 3.31 13.91 -10.63
N ASP A 151 4.47 14.04 -9.98
CA ASP A 151 4.70 13.55 -8.62
C ASP A 151 3.65 14.09 -7.64
N ASN A 152 3.44 15.40 -7.63
CA ASN A 152 2.47 16.02 -6.72
C ASN A 152 1.03 15.60 -7.04
N VAL A 153 0.67 15.48 -8.32
CA VAL A 153 -0.67 15.05 -8.73
C VAL A 153 -0.94 13.60 -8.29
N TYR A 154 0.01 12.68 -8.52
CA TYR A 154 -0.14 11.31 -8.05
C TYR A 154 -0.10 11.21 -6.51
N ILE A 155 0.73 12.01 -5.83
CA ILE A 155 0.74 12.07 -4.36
C ILE A 155 -0.65 12.42 -3.83
N GLU A 156 -1.28 13.48 -4.34
CA GLU A 156 -2.62 13.88 -3.89
C GLU A 156 -3.68 12.81 -4.17
N ALA A 157 -3.66 12.22 -5.38
CA ALA A 157 -4.59 11.16 -5.73
C ALA A 157 -4.43 9.91 -4.85
N LEU A 158 -3.18 9.50 -4.57
CA LEU A 158 -2.90 8.38 -3.67
C LEU A 158 -3.27 8.67 -2.22
N PHE A 159 -3.14 9.92 -1.76
CA PHE A 159 -3.64 10.31 -0.44
C PHE A 159 -5.16 10.14 -0.33
N HIS A 160 -5.91 10.44 -1.40
CA HIS A 160 -7.34 10.22 -1.42
C HIS A 160 -7.69 8.73 -1.23
N CYS A 161 -6.93 7.83 -1.85
CA CYS A 161 -7.12 6.38 -1.66
C CYS A 161 -6.96 5.91 -0.20
N LEU A 162 -6.16 6.59 0.62
CA LEU A 162 -5.97 6.23 2.03
C LEU A 162 -7.21 6.49 2.90
N THR A 163 -8.18 7.25 2.39
CA THR A 163 -9.43 7.56 3.10
C THR A 163 -10.47 6.44 3.01
N TYR A 164 -10.24 5.43 2.15
CA TYR A 164 -11.11 4.28 1.97
C TYR A 164 -10.91 3.27 3.11
N LEU A 165 -11.79 3.33 4.12
CA LEU A 165 -11.70 2.55 5.36
C LEU A 165 -13.04 1.89 5.75
N SER A 166 -14.01 1.94 4.84
CA SER A 166 -15.40 1.59 5.13
C SER A 166 -15.66 0.11 4.86
N GLN A 167 -15.22 -0.39 3.71
CA GLN A 167 -15.48 -1.74 3.22
C GLN A 167 -14.26 -2.65 3.40
N ASP A 168 -14.49 -3.96 3.46
CA ASP A 168 -13.41 -4.96 3.55
C ASP A 168 -12.51 -4.97 2.30
N ASN A 169 -13.08 -4.71 1.12
CA ASN A 169 -12.32 -4.63 -0.12
C ASN A 169 -11.37 -3.43 -0.16
N ASP A 170 -11.62 -2.38 0.63
CA ASP A 170 -10.73 -1.21 0.71
C ASP A 170 -9.32 -1.59 1.18
N VAL A 171 -9.18 -2.70 1.93
CA VAL A 171 -7.89 -3.23 2.38
C VAL A 171 -6.96 -3.51 1.21
N LEU A 172 -7.48 -4.00 0.08
CA LEU A 172 -6.69 -4.23 -1.12
C LEU A 172 -6.15 -2.93 -1.69
N LEU A 173 -6.97 -1.87 -1.67
CA LEU A 173 -6.56 -0.54 -2.11
C LEU A 173 -5.49 0.05 -1.19
N LEU A 174 -5.65 -0.04 0.13
CA LEU A 174 -4.61 0.42 1.07
C LEU A 174 -3.29 -0.30 0.85
N ASN A 175 -3.32 -1.62 0.66
CA ASN A 175 -2.13 -2.43 0.40
C ASN A 175 -1.42 -2.06 -0.91
N ALA A 176 -2.13 -1.52 -1.90
CA ALA A 176 -1.55 -1.01 -3.15
C ALA A 176 -1.08 0.46 -3.01
N ALA A 177 -1.90 1.31 -2.39
CA ALA A 177 -1.70 2.75 -2.31
C ALA A 177 -0.55 3.15 -1.37
N TYR A 178 -0.42 2.53 -0.19
CA TYR A 178 0.65 2.88 0.76
C TYR A 178 2.05 2.68 0.16
N PRO A 179 2.41 1.50 -0.38
CA PRO A 179 3.71 1.33 -1.01
C PRO A 179 3.91 2.26 -2.21
N CYS A 180 2.87 2.45 -3.04
CA CYS A 180 2.95 3.36 -4.19
C CYS A 180 3.28 4.79 -3.77
N LEU A 181 2.57 5.31 -2.77
CA LEU A 181 2.76 6.67 -2.25
C LEU A 181 4.16 6.84 -1.64
N LEU A 182 4.58 5.91 -0.79
CA LEU A 182 5.88 5.99 -0.13
C LEU A 182 7.04 5.84 -1.14
N ASP A 183 6.92 4.95 -2.12
CA ASP A 183 7.93 4.80 -3.18
C ASP A 183 8.02 6.06 -4.07
N LEU A 184 6.88 6.71 -4.34
CA LEU A 184 6.83 7.97 -5.08
C LEU A 184 7.47 9.13 -4.30
N ILE A 185 7.16 9.25 -3.00
CA ILE A 185 7.80 10.25 -2.13
C ILE A 185 9.31 10.01 -2.10
N ASP A 186 9.74 8.76 -1.93
CA ASP A 186 11.17 8.44 -1.85
C ASP A 186 11.94 8.79 -3.11
N LYS A 187 11.30 8.58 -4.25
CA LYS A 187 11.90 8.82 -5.54
C LYS A 187 11.98 10.29 -5.91
N THR A 188 11.01 11.10 -5.47
CA THR A 188 10.86 12.49 -5.93
C THR A 188 11.31 13.52 -4.90
N LYS A 189 11.32 13.17 -3.61
CA LYS A 189 11.66 14.08 -2.52
C LYS A 189 12.97 13.66 -1.86
N ALA A 190 13.94 14.57 -1.84
CA ALA A 190 15.27 14.30 -1.33
C ALA A 190 15.24 13.82 0.14
N ALA A 191 16.05 12.81 0.47
CA ALA A 191 16.19 12.30 1.82
C ALA A 191 16.61 13.42 2.79
N GLY A 192 15.98 13.48 3.96
CA GLY A 192 16.21 14.53 4.96
C GLY A 192 15.66 15.91 4.60
N SER A 193 15.01 16.09 3.44
CA SER A 193 14.37 17.36 3.10
C SER A 193 13.12 17.61 3.95
N LYS A 194 12.84 18.89 4.21
CA LYS A 194 11.63 19.31 4.94
C LYS A 194 10.35 18.84 4.25
N GLU A 195 10.29 18.92 2.93
CA GLU A 195 9.14 18.51 2.13
C GLU A 195 8.86 17.00 2.28
N ARG A 196 9.90 16.15 2.20
CA ARG A 196 9.77 14.71 2.44
C ARG A 196 9.24 14.44 3.84
N ALA A 197 9.82 15.05 4.86
CA ALA A 197 9.38 14.87 6.24
C ALA A 197 7.91 15.27 6.45
N GLN A 198 7.47 16.38 5.84
CA GLN A 198 6.07 16.83 5.89
C GLN A 198 5.11 15.85 5.21
N LEU A 199 5.50 15.27 4.08
CA LEU A 199 4.69 14.25 3.40
C LEU A 199 4.60 12.97 4.22
N TYR A 200 5.71 12.51 4.81
CA TYR A 200 5.73 11.37 5.73
C TYR A 200 4.87 11.60 6.97
N GLU A 201 4.94 12.79 7.56
CA GLU A 201 4.06 13.20 8.66
C GLU A 201 2.60 13.19 8.22
N ARG A 202 2.28 13.68 7.02
CA ARG A 202 0.92 13.63 6.48
C ARG A 202 0.43 12.20 6.28
N VAL A 203 1.27 11.26 5.79
CA VAL A 203 0.89 9.84 5.72
C VAL A 203 0.63 9.27 7.11
N MET A 204 1.49 9.59 8.08
CA MET A 204 1.32 9.15 9.46
C MET A 204 0.02 9.65 10.07
N VAL A 205 -0.24 10.96 10.00
CA VAL A 205 -1.43 11.57 10.61
C VAL A 205 -2.69 11.18 9.84
N ASN A 206 -2.74 11.47 8.54
CA ASN A 206 -3.98 11.40 7.77
C ASN A 206 -4.29 9.99 7.25
N GLY A 207 -3.25 9.18 6.99
CA GLY A 207 -3.43 7.80 6.55
C GLY A 207 -3.54 6.83 7.72
N VAL A 208 -2.55 6.84 8.61
CA VAL A 208 -2.41 5.80 9.63
C VAL A 208 -3.16 6.12 10.91
N ILE A 209 -2.91 7.27 11.54
CA ILE A 209 -3.50 7.60 12.84
C ILE A 209 -5.01 7.81 12.75
N LEU A 210 -5.50 8.56 11.75
CA LEU A 210 -6.94 8.65 11.49
C LEU A 210 -7.52 7.25 11.16
N GLY A 211 -6.79 6.46 10.40
CA GLY A 211 -7.16 5.07 10.09
C GLY A 211 -7.39 4.22 11.34
N PHE A 212 -6.50 4.28 12.34
CA PHE A 212 -6.66 3.54 13.59
C PHE A 212 -7.93 3.93 14.35
N GLN A 213 -8.34 5.20 14.29
CA GLN A 213 -9.57 5.66 14.95
C GLN A 213 -10.84 5.14 14.26
N SER A 214 -10.80 4.95 12.94
CA SER A 214 -11.92 4.45 12.15
C SER A 214 -11.97 2.92 12.04
N ALA A 215 -10.83 2.24 12.19
CA ALA A 215 -10.68 0.80 12.01
C ALA A 215 -10.84 -0.01 13.31
N VAL A 216 -11.42 0.56 14.37
CA VAL A 216 -11.63 -0.12 15.65
C VAL A 216 -12.35 -1.45 15.41
N SER A 217 -11.74 -2.57 15.85
CA SER A 217 -12.22 -3.95 15.63
C SER A 217 -12.20 -4.49 14.18
N LYS A 218 -11.72 -3.73 13.18
CA LYS A 218 -11.55 -4.20 11.79
C LYS A 218 -10.15 -4.77 11.57
N LYS A 219 -9.98 -6.07 11.86
CA LYS A 219 -8.67 -6.74 11.91
C LYS A 219 -7.85 -6.64 10.62
N ARG A 220 -8.50 -6.73 9.46
CA ARG A 220 -7.82 -6.64 8.15
C ARG A 220 -7.33 -5.23 7.84
N HIS A 221 -8.13 -4.20 8.16
CA HIS A 221 -7.71 -2.81 8.05
C HIS A 221 -6.56 -2.49 9.00
N LEU A 222 -6.63 -2.98 10.25
CA LEU A 222 -5.56 -2.78 11.22
C LEU A 222 -4.23 -3.36 10.71
N GLU A 223 -4.24 -4.54 10.08
CA GLU A 223 -3.06 -5.11 9.44
C GLU A 223 -2.51 -4.18 8.34
N ALA A 224 -3.37 -3.70 7.43
CA ALA A 224 -2.97 -2.80 6.34
C ALA A 224 -2.42 -1.45 6.84
N LEU A 225 -2.99 -0.91 7.92
CA LEU A 225 -2.57 0.34 8.55
C LEU A 225 -1.26 0.22 9.33
N LEU A 226 -0.96 -0.96 9.88
CA LEU A 226 0.31 -1.21 10.57
C LEU A 226 1.48 -1.44 9.61
N ARG A 227 1.25 -1.99 8.41
CA ARG A 227 2.31 -2.22 7.40
C ARG A 227 3.21 -1.02 7.12
N PRO A 228 2.71 0.23 6.92
CA PRO A 228 3.58 1.37 6.69
C PRO A 228 4.30 1.89 7.94
N VAL A 229 3.88 1.52 9.16
CA VAL A 229 4.35 2.12 10.43
C VAL A 229 5.86 2.04 10.57
N SER A 230 6.49 0.89 10.30
CA SER A 230 7.94 0.77 10.41
C SER A 230 8.67 1.77 9.50
N ARG A 231 8.28 1.88 8.23
CA ARG A 231 8.89 2.82 7.28
C ARG A 231 8.65 4.27 7.70
N LEU A 232 7.46 4.58 8.20
CA LEU A 232 7.13 5.92 8.71
C LEU A 232 7.99 6.29 9.91
N TYR A 233 8.17 5.40 10.88
CA TYR A 233 9.01 5.68 12.06
C TYR A 233 10.49 5.76 11.70
N MET A 234 11.00 4.98 10.74
CA MET A 234 12.38 5.10 10.29
C MET A 234 12.65 6.48 9.65
N GLU A 235 11.70 7.01 8.89
CA GLU A 235 11.84 8.30 8.20
C GLU A 235 11.56 9.51 9.10
N LEU A 236 10.54 9.43 9.95
CA LEU A 236 10.21 10.50 10.92
C LEU A 236 11.24 10.60 12.05
N GLY A 237 11.93 9.49 12.36
CA GLY A 237 12.91 9.44 13.43
C GLY A 237 12.30 9.87 14.78
N PRO A 238 12.97 10.75 15.54
CA PRO A 238 12.48 11.23 16.83
C PRO A 238 11.11 11.94 16.80
N LEU A 239 10.68 12.47 15.64
CA LEU A 239 9.35 13.06 15.50
C LEU A 239 8.23 12.01 15.71
N GLY A 240 8.53 10.72 15.52
CA GLY A 240 7.62 9.62 15.83
C GLY A 240 7.12 9.59 17.28
N ILE A 241 7.80 10.28 18.20
CA ILE A 241 7.39 10.40 19.61
C ILE A 241 5.98 10.98 19.75
N TYR A 242 5.58 11.93 18.88
CA TYR A 242 4.27 12.57 18.93
C TYR A 242 3.11 11.58 18.71
N TYR A 243 3.37 10.47 18.03
CA TYR A 243 2.35 9.49 17.65
C TYR A 243 2.44 8.17 18.42
N LEU A 244 3.29 8.09 19.46
CA LEU A 244 3.47 6.84 20.23
C LEU A 244 2.19 6.33 20.86
N LYS A 245 1.37 7.21 21.45
CA LYS A 245 0.15 6.81 22.15
C LYS A 245 -0.83 6.06 21.23
N PRO A 246 -1.26 6.62 20.08
CA PRO A 246 -2.15 5.89 19.18
C PRO A 246 -1.48 4.67 18.54
N THR A 247 -0.20 4.76 18.16
CA THR A 247 0.52 3.64 17.53
C THR A 247 0.68 2.44 18.46
N ILE A 248 1.13 2.66 19.70
CA ILE A 248 1.27 1.58 20.69
C ILE A 248 -0.09 1.00 21.07
N GLY A 249 -1.14 1.83 21.13
CA GLY A 249 -2.51 1.36 21.33
C GLY A 249 -2.95 0.39 20.24
N ALA A 250 -2.77 0.77 18.97
CA ALA A 250 -3.10 -0.05 17.81
C ALA A 250 -2.28 -1.36 17.75
N ILE A 251 -0.98 -1.29 18.05
CA ILE A 251 -0.11 -2.47 18.15
C ILE A 251 -0.59 -3.41 19.27
N ALA A 252 -0.89 -2.89 20.45
CA ALA A 252 -1.35 -3.72 21.57
C ALA A 252 -2.72 -4.37 21.29
N GLU A 253 -3.62 -3.66 20.60
CA GLU A 253 -4.88 -4.22 20.10
C GLU A 253 -4.61 -5.36 19.11
N ALA A 254 -3.74 -5.15 18.13
CA ALA A 254 -3.35 -6.17 17.17
C ALA A 254 -2.82 -7.45 17.85
N LEU A 255 -1.84 -7.29 18.76
CA LEU A 255 -1.23 -8.39 19.51
C LEU A 255 -2.21 -9.17 20.40
N SER A 256 -3.33 -8.55 20.79
CA SER A 256 -4.36 -9.25 21.56
C SER A 256 -5.16 -10.25 20.74
N MET A 257 -5.12 -10.17 19.41
CA MET A 257 -5.87 -11.03 18.50
C MET A 257 -5.01 -12.22 18.05
N PRO A 258 -5.53 -13.47 18.01
CA PRO A 258 -4.77 -14.64 17.58
C PRO A 258 -4.69 -14.74 16.05
N ILE A 259 -4.16 -13.70 15.38
CA ILE A 259 -4.03 -13.64 13.91
C ILE A 259 -2.55 -13.51 13.56
N TYR A 260 -1.99 -14.58 13.01
CA TYR A 260 -0.55 -14.70 12.74
C TYR A 260 0.03 -13.52 11.95
N GLN A 261 -0.58 -13.16 10.82
CA GLN A 261 -0.03 -12.09 9.97
C GLN A 261 -0.16 -10.70 10.59
N LEU A 262 -1.28 -10.41 11.23
CA LEU A 262 -1.46 -9.18 11.99
C LEU A 262 -0.43 -9.06 13.12
N ASN A 263 -0.19 -10.14 13.87
CA ASN A 263 0.77 -10.17 14.96
C ASN A 263 2.21 -10.00 14.47
N LYS A 264 2.55 -10.61 13.34
CA LYS A 264 3.87 -10.43 12.72
C LYS A 264 4.12 -8.96 12.38
N VAL A 265 3.19 -8.32 11.66
CA VAL A 265 3.30 -6.90 11.29
C VAL A 265 3.31 -6.00 12.54
N ALA A 266 2.51 -6.31 13.56
CA ALA A 266 2.48 -5.56 14.81
C ALA A 266 3.82 -5.65 15.58
N LEU A 267 4.44 -6.83 15.65
CA LEU A 267 5.75 -7.01 16.29
C LEU A 267 6.86 -6.31 15.52
N GLU A 268 6.89 -6.41 14.19
CA GLU A 268 7.85 -5.68 13.35
C GLU A 268 7.73 -4.16 13.52
N SER A 269 6.49 -3.67 13.60
CA SER A 269 6.18 -2.26 13.88
C SER A 269 6.66 -1.86 15.27
N LEU A 270 6.38 -2.68 16.29
CA LEU A 270 6.78 -2.43 17.67
C LEU A 270 8.30 -2.38 17.82
N GLN A 271 9.01 -3.31 17.20
CA GLN A 271 10.48 -3.32 17.20
C GLN A 271 11.04 -2.02 16.62
N THR A 272 10.51 -1.57 15.49
CA THR A 272 10.94 -0.33 14.85
C THR A 272 10.62 0.89 15.72
N VAL A 273 9.40 0.97 16.27
CA VAL A 273 8.99 2.03 17.19
C VAL A 273 9.90 2.08 18.43
N MET A 274 10.25 0.91 19.00
CA MET A 274 11.16 0.83 20.12
C MET A 274 12.56 1.31 19.74
N HIS A 275 13.12 0.88 18.61
CA HIS A 275 14.43 1.35 18.15
C HIS A 275 14.48 2.86 17.93
N THR A 276 13.45 3.43 17.30
CA THR A 276 13.42 4.86 16.97
C THR A 276 13.12 5.75 18.18
N CYS A 277 12.25 5.31 19.09
CA CYS A 277 11.70 6.14 20.15
C CYS A 277 12.00 5.62 21.57
N TRP A 278 13.02 4.76 21.73
CA TRP A 278 13.37 4.08 22.98
C TRP A 278 13.32 4.96 24.25
N PRO A 279 13.79 6.24 24.26
CA PRO A 279 13.82 7.04 25.50
C PRO A 279 12.43 7.34 26.07
N ARG A 280 11.37 7.18 25.26
CA ARG A 280 9.98 7.45 25.65
C ARG A 280 9.12 6.19 25.78
N ILE A 281 9.67 5.01 25.47
CA ILE A 281 8.93 3.73 25.51
C ILE A 281 8.54 3.36 26.94
N THR A 282 9.35 3.67 27.95
CA THR A 282 9.09 3.34 29.36
C THR A 282 7.73 3.80 29.87
N ARG A 283 7.21 4.92 29.34
CA ARG A 283 5.86 5.42 29.69
C ARG A 283 4.74 4.43 29.30
N PHE A 284 4.97 3.61 28.29
CA PHE A 284 4.01 2.67 27.73
C PHE A 284 4.27 1.22 28.17
N LYS A 285 5.18 1.00 29.12
CA LYS A 285 5.67 -0.32 29.53
C LYS A 285 4.55 -1.33 29.81
N GLY A 286 3.53 -0.94 30.58
CA GLY A 286 2.43 -1.83 30.95
C GLY A 286 1.56 -2.22 29.76
N VAL A 287 1.33 -1.30 28.81
CA VAL A 287 0.52 -1.58 27.61
C VAL A 287 1.27 -2.53 26.68
N ILE A 288 2.57 -2.29 26.47
CA ILE A 288 3.42 -3.13 25.63
C ILE A 288 3.56 -4.53 26.24
N LEU A 289 3.91 -4.61 27.53
CA LEU A 289 4.10 -5.89 28.21
C LEU A 289 2.81 -6.72 28.21
N LYS A 290 1.66 -6.11 28.48
CA LYS A 290 0.36 -6.77 28.37
C LYS A 290 0.13 -7.32 26.96
N GLY A 291 0.42 -6.55 25.92
CA GLY A 291 0.30 -6.98 24.52
C GLY A 291 1.19 -8.17 24.18
N LEU A 292 2.47 -8.11 24.55
CA LEU A 292 3.44 -9.19 24.35
C LEU A 292 3.04 -10.46 25.10
N ALA A 293 2.66 -10.34 26.38
CA ALA A 293 2.22 -11.46 27.21
C ALA A 293 0.95 -12.12 26.64
N THR A 294 -0.03 -11.31 26.22
CA THR A 294 -1.27 -11.81 25.61
C THR A 294 -0.97 -12.54 24.30
N CYS A 295 -0.16 -11.95 23.43
CA CYS A 295 0.23 -12.57 22.17
C CYS A 295 0.99 -13.87 22.40
N TRP A 296 1.87 -13.93 23.41
CA TRP A 296 2.59 -15.15 23.78
C TRP A 296 1.67 -16.30 24.13
N LEU A 297 0.61 -16.05 24.92
CA LEU A 297 -0.34 -17.09 25.31
C LEU A 297 -1.06 -17.72 24.10
N HIS A 298 -1.22 -16.99 22.99
CA HIS A 298 -1.82 -17.52 21.76
C HIS A 298 -0.95 -18.58 21.07
N TYR A 299 0.38 -18.49 21.22
CA TYR A 299 1.35 -19.31 20.49
C TYR A 299 2.22 -20.19 21.39
N SER A 300 2.18 -20.03 22.72
CA SER A 300 3.09 -20.70 23.66
C SER A 300 2.94 -22.22 23.62
N LYS A 301 1.71 -22.71 23.50
CA LYS A 301 1.36 -24.14 23.47
C LYS A 301 1.27 -24.73 22.06
N GLY A 302 1.43 -23.92 21.02
CA GLY A 302 1.32 -24.37 19.62
C GLY A 302 2.60 -25.05 19.14
N ASP A 303 2.48 -26.12 18.36
CA ASP A 303 3.62 -26.89 17.85
C ASP A 303 3.91 -26.69 16.36
N SER A 304 3.11 -25.86 15.68
CA SER A 304 3.33 -25.58 14.26
C SER A 304 4.63 -24.81 14.04
N SER A 305 5.17 -24.88 12.81
CA SER A 305 6.34 -24.08 12.43
C SER A 305 6.09 -22.57 12.62
N SER A 306 4.88 -22.12 12.32
CA SER A 306 4.48 -20.72 12.48
C SER A 306 4.45 -20.30 13.95
N ASP A 307 3.99 -21.16 14.86
CA ASP A 307 3.98 -20.88 16.29
C ASP A 307 5.42 -20.75 16.83
N LYS A 308 6.33 -21.62 16.36
CA LYS A 308 7.76 -21.56 16.71
C LYS A 308 8.41 -20.26 16.22
N GLU A 309 8.15 -19.85 14.98
CA GLU A 309 8.62 -18.56 14.43
C GLU A 309 8.09 -17.37 15.25
N MET A 310 6.81 -17.40 15.60
CA MET A 310 6.17 -16.34 16.39
C MET A 310 6.76 -16.25 17.81
N ARG A 311 6.98 -17.39 18.48
CA ARG A 311 7.64 -17.42 19.79
C ARG A 311 9.04 -16.80 19.76
N HIS A 312 9.85 -17.15 18.76
CA HIS A 312 11.19 -16.58 18.61
C HIS A 312 11.13 -15.05 18.41
N THR A 313 10.19 -14.59 17.58
CA THR A 313 9.97 -13.15 17.33
C THR A 313 9.52 -12.42 18.59
N LEU A 314 8.61 -13.01 19.38
CA LEU A 314 8.17 -12.45 20.66
C LEU A 314 9.31 -12.36 21.68
N GLN A 315 10.11 -13.41 21.83
CA GLN A 315 11.28 -13.41 22.72
C GLN A 315 12.32 -12.36 22.30
N HIS A 316 12.55 -12.19 20.99
CA HIS A 316 13.41 -11.13 20.49
C HIS A 316 12.85 -9.73 20.81
N THR A 317 11.55 -9.53 20.56
CA THR A 317 10.85 -8.26 20.84
C THR A 317 10.85 -7.94 22.33
N PHE A 318 10.69 -8.96 23.19
CA PHE A 318 10.74 -8.81 24.64
C PHE A 318 12.14 -8.39 25.13
N ARG A 319 13.22 -8.97 24.59
CA ARG A 319 14.59 -8.52 24.91
C ARG A 319 14.82 -7.05 24.55
N LEU A 320 14.30 -6.62 23.40
CA LEU A 320 14.34 -5.20 23.01
C LEU A 320 13.52 -4.33 23.98
N PHE A 321 12.34 -4.80 24.40
CA PHE A 321 11.52 -4.14 25.40
C PHE A 321 12.24 -3.98 26.75
N GLN A 322 12.92 -5.03 27.22
CA GLN A 322 13.75 -4.98 28.42
C GLN A 322 14.90 -3.98 28.27
N ALA A 323 15.58 -3.95 27.12
CA ALA A 323 16.63 -2.97 26.88
C ALA A 323 16.10 -1.52 26.91
N CYS A 324 14.89 -1.28 26.40
CA CYS A 324 14.25 0.04 26.42
C CYS A 324 13.79 0.48 27.82
N THR A 325 13.37 -0.48 28.65
CA THR A 325 12.71 -0.19 29.93
C THR A 325 13.60 -0.40 31.15
N GLN A 326 14.69 -1.16 31.03
CA GLN A 326 15.59 -1.54 32.12
C GLN A 326 14.78 -2.06 33.32
N ASP A 327 15.10 -1.63 34.54
CA ASP A 327 14.41 -2.07 35.76
C ASP A 327 12.97 -1.55 35.88
N ALA A 328 12.55 -0.60 35.02
CA ALA A 328 11.24 0.02 35.18
C ALA A 328 10.07 -0.94 34.97
N ALA A 329 10.25 -2.04 34.23
CA ALA A 329 9.22 -3.05 34.00
C ALA A 329 9.35 -4.28 34.92
N LYS A 330 10.32 -4.29 35.83
CA LYS A 330 10.65 -5.46 36.67
C LYS A 330 9.46 -5.94 37.51
N ASP A 331 8.82 -5.02 38.23
CA ASP A 331 7.66 -5.35 39.08
C ASP A 331 6.51 -5.96 38.27
N ASP A 332 6.26 -5.46 37.05
CA ASP A 332 5.22 -5.96 36.17
C ASP A 332 5.57 -7.36 35.61
N ILE A 333 6.85 -7.62 35.34
CA ILE A 333 7.37 -8.94 34.90
C ILE A 333 7.26 -9.96 36.04
N ASP A 334 7.68 -9.58 37.25
CA ASP A 334 7.63 -10.42 38.44
C ASP A 334 6.18 -10.79 38.78
N ALA A 335 5.24 -9.85 38.62
CA ALA A 335 3.81 -10.12 38.79
C ALA A 335 3.27 -11.15 37.78
N LEU A 336 3.72 -11.12 36.52
CA LEU A 336 3.33 -12.12 35.51
C LEU A 336 3.92 -13.50 35.81
N LEU A 337 5.18 -13.57 36.27
CA LEU A 337 5.81 -14.83 36.70
C LEU A 337 5.12 -15.43 37.94
N GLN A 338 4.71 -14.60 38.89
CA GLN A 338 3.95 -15.06 40.06
C GLN A 338 2.55 -15.57 39.67
N TYR A 339 1.94 -14.99 38.63
CA TYR A 339 0.64 -15.42 38.14
C TYR A 339 0.70 -16.76 37.39
N ASP A 340 1.64 -16.93 36.46
CA ASP A 340 1.83 -18.17 35.70
C ASP A 340 3.29 -18.36 35.27
N GLN A 341 4.08 -18.96 36.17
CA GLN A 341 5.50 -19.19 35.95
C GLN A 341 5.77 -20.15 34.77
N GLU A 342 4.94 -21.17 34.59
CA GLU A 342 5.10 -22.18 33.55
C GLU A 342 4.97 -21.55 32.17
N SER A 343 3.94 -20.72 31.96
CA SER A 343 3.71 -20.08 30.67
C SER A 343 4.73 -18.98 30.36
N PHE A 344 5.10 -18.14 31.34
CA PHE A 344 5.86 -16.91 31.06
C PHE A 344 7.38 -17.03 31.20
N SER A 345 7.89 -18.03 31.91
CA SER A 345 9.35 -18.27 32.04
C SER A 345 10.03 -18.39 30.67
N ALA A 346 9.41 -19.09 29.73
CA ALA A 346 9.93 -19.25 28.38
C ALA A 346 9.86 -17.97 27.52
N LEU A 347 8.96 -17.03 27.81
CA LEU A 347 8.92 -15.73 27.12
C LEU A 347 10.06 -14.83 27.58
N PHE A 348 10.29 -14.77 28.89
CA PHE A 348 11.25 -13.84 29.47
C PHE A 348 12.70 -14.31 29.34
N GLY A 349 12.89 -15.61 29.05
CA GLY A 349 14.20 -16.26 29.17
C GLY A 349 14.62 -16.30 30.65
N ASN A 350 15.63 -17.10 30.99
CA ASN A 350 16.18 -17.05 32.35
C ASN A 350 16.79 -15.66 32.58
N THR A 351 16.01 -14.74 33.14
CA THR A 351 16.47 -13.50 33.75
C THR A 351 17.22 -13.85 35.03
N GLN A 352 18.39 -14.45 34.88
CA GLN A 352 19.42 -14.51 35.93
C GLN A 352 20.49 -13.47 35.63
#